data_AF-A0A920FFM7-F1
#
_entry.id   AF-A0A920FFM7-F1
#
_cell.length_a   1.000
_cell.length_b   1.000
_cell.length_c   1.000
_cell.angle_alpha   90.00
_cell.angle_beta   90.00
_cell.angle_gamma   90.00
#
_symmetry.space_group_name_H-M   'P 1'
#
loop_
_entity.id
_entity.type
_entity.pdbx_description
1 polymer ?
#
loop_
_entity_poly.entity_id
_entity_poly.type
_entity_poly.pdbx_seq_one_letter_code
_entity_poly.pdbx_strand_id
1 'polypeptide(L)'
;MTDLLHLENKSVSWHSYLTGVLYYFKEICPENLSGFDCIFVSEIPIGSGVSSSAALECGFAKGLKELFNLKISDEEITLICQKAEHNFVGTKCGIMDQYAVINGKANHFLLLDCQTIKSSLIQANLDGYQLILLNTNVSHNLSTSEYNKRTQECKSALEKINIAYPEYKFLCDVPAEVIKNYKNQLLVNEYKRALYVFRRK
;
A
#
# COMPACT_ATOMS: atom_id res chain seq x y z
N MET A 1 -21.03 -14.72 -4.94
CA MET A 1 -20.40 -15.94 -5.47
C MET A 1 -19.39 -15.50 -6.52
N THR A 2 -18.10 -15.76 -6.29
CA THR A 2 -17.01 -15.43 -7.23
C THR A 2 -16.59 -16.72 -7.92
N ASP A 3 -16.57 -16.72 -9.26
CA ASP A 3 -16.12 -17.88 -10.03
C ASP A 3 -14.59 -17.86 -10.15
N LEU A 4 -13.94 -18.90 -9.66
CA LEU A 4 -12.49 -19.06 -9.72
C LEU A 4 -11.96 -19.21 -11.15
N LEU A 5 -12.80 -19.58 -12.12
CA LEU A 5 -12.42 -19.66 -13.53
C LEU A 5 -12.41 -18.29 -14.22
N HIS A 6 -13.14 -17.31 -13.69
CA HIS A 6 -13.33 -15.99 -14.31
C HIS A 6 -13.16 -14.87 -13.27
N LEU A 7 -11.90 -14.59 -12.92
CA LEU A 7 -11.51 -13.55 -11.96
C LEU A 7 -11.30 -12.20 -12.67
N GLU A 8 -12.40 -11.55 -13.06
CA GLU A 8 -12.40 -10.21 -13.65
C GLU A 8 -13.34 -9.26 -12.90
N ASN A 9 -12.96 -7.98 -12.81
CA ASN A 9 -13.82 -6.94 -12.24
C ASN A 9 -14.63 -6.27 -13.35
N LYS A 10 -15.96 -6.36 -13.28
CA LYS A 10 -16.88 -5.56 -14.12
C LYS A 10 -16.99 -4.11 -13.61
N SER A 11 -16.83 -3.91 -12.31
CA SER A 11 -16.78 -2.61 -11.64
C SER A 11 -15.97 -2.72 -10.33
N VAL A 12 -15.41 -1.61 -9.87
CA VAL A 12 -14.68 -1.57 -8.60
C VAL A 12 -15.68 -1.60 -7.44
N SER A 13 -15.54 -2.60 -6.56
CA SER A 13 -16.32 -2.76 -5.34
C SER A 13 -15.46 -3.37 -4.23
N TRP A 14 -15.98 -3.55 -3.02
CA TRP A 14 -15.20 -4.16 -1.94
C TRP A 14 -14.77 -5.61 -2.26
N HIS A 15 -15.50 -6.34 -3.10
CA HIS A 15 -15.08 -7.68 -3.51
C HIS A 15 -13.85 -7.64 -4.42
N SER A 16 -13.55 -6.50 -5.06
CA SER A 16 -12.39 -6.34 -5.94
C SER A 16 -11.07 -6.58 -5.22
N TYR A 17 -10.98 -6.24 -3.93
CA TYR A 17 -9.84 -6.57 -3.06
C TYR A 17 -9.60 -8.10 -3.03
N LEU A 18 -10.66 -8.86 -2.76
CA LEU A 18 -10.61 -10.32 -2.66
C LEU A 18 -10.36 -10.98 -4.02
N THR A 19 -11.04 -10.53 -5.08
CA THR A 19 -10.84 -11.04 -6.43
C THR A 19 -9.38 -10.85 -6.88
N GLY A 20 -8.78 -9.71 -6.58
CA GLY A 20 -7.37 -9.46 -6.90
C GLY A 20 -6.42 -10.38 -6.15
N VAL A 21 -6.64 -10.61 -4.86
CA VAL A 21 -5.84 -11.57 -4.08
C VAL A 21 -5.98 -12.98 -4.66
N LEU A 22 -7.21 -13.45 -4.94
CA LEU A 22 -7.46 -14.76 -5.55
C LEU A 22 -6.77 -14.90 -6.90
N TYR A 23 -6.82 -13.85 -7.73
CA TYR A 23 -6.19 -13.84 -9.04
C TYR A 23 -4.68 -14.11 -8.93
N TYR A 24 -3.97 -13.36 -8.09
CA TYR A 24 -2.53 -13.56 -7.93
C TYR A 24 -2.17 -14.86 -7.20
N PHE A 25 -3.02 -15.35 -6.28
CA PHE A 25 -2.84 -16.68 -5.71
C PHE A 25 -2.96 -17.77 -6.77
N LYS A 26 -3.92 -17.65 -7.69
CA LYS A 26 -4.11 -18.61 -8.79
C LYS A 26 -2.94 -18.60 -9.77
N GLU A 27 -2.36 -17.44 -10.04
CA GLU A 27 -1.16 -17.32 -10.88
C GLU A 27 0.06 -18.07 -10.29
N ILE A 28 0.18 -18.11 -8.96
CA ILE A 28 1.32 -18.73 -8.27
C ILE A 28 1.05 -20.21 -7.92
N CYS A 29 -0.19 -20.56 -7.61
CA CYS A 29 -0.59 -21.90 -7.16
C CYS A 29 -1.89 -22.38 -7.86
N PRO A 30 -1.88 -22.56 -9.20
CA PRO A 30 -3.10 -22.78 -9.99
C PRO A 30 -3.87 -24.05 -9.61
N GLU A 31 -3.17 -25.11 -9.20
CA GLU A 31 -3.76 -26.43 -8.89
C GLU A 31 -4.20 -26.59 -7.43
N ASN A 32 -3.93 -25.60 -6.57
CA ASN A 32 -4.12 -25.72 -5.13
C ASN A 32 -5.38 -25.02 -4.60
N LEU A 33 -6.08 -24.25 -5.44
CA LEU A 33 -7.28 -23.53 -5.04
C LEU A 33 -8.55 -24.31 -5.41
N SER A 34 -9.49 -24.39 -4.48
CA SER A 34 -10.83 -24.91 -4.71
C SER A 34 -11.89 -23.96 -4.15
N GLY A 35 -13.18 -24.24 -4.41
CA GLY A 35 -14.27 -23.42 -3.88
C GLY A 35 -14.33 -23.50 -2.34
N PHE A 36 -14.63 -22.37 -1.70
CA PHE A 36 -14.77 -22.26 -0.26
C PHE A 36 -15.80 -21.20 0.12
N ASP A 37 -16.33 -21.31 1.33
CA ASP A 37 -17.14 -20.28 1.96
C ASP A 37 -16.30 -19.49 2.97
N CYS A 38 -16.49 -18.18 3.03
CA CYS A 38 -15.74 -17.29 3.91
C CYS A 38 -16.66 -16.21 4.49
N ILE A 39 -16.53 -15.95 5.78
CA ILE A 39 -17.22 -14.89 6.50
C ILE A 39 -16.16 -13.89 6.97
N PHE A 40 -16.39 -12.60 6.70
CA PHE A 40 -15.52 -11.52 7.12
C PHE A 40 -16.17 -10.74 8.27
N VAL A 41 -15.40 -10.54 9.34
CA VAL A 41 -15.75 -9.67 10.46
C VAL A 41 -14.57 -8.73 10.67
N SER A 42 -14.85 -7.43 10.83
CA SER A 42 -13.82 -6.42 11.05
C SER A 42 -14.31 -5.42 12.08
N GLU A 43 -13.43 -5.08 13.02
CA GLU A 43 -13.61 -3.98 13.97
C GLU A 43 -12.95 -2.69 13.45
N ILE A 44 -12.27 -2.75 12.30
CA ILE A 44 -11.59 -1.60 11.71
C ILE A 44 -12.63 -0.71 11.02
N PRO A 45 -12.75 0.58 11.42
CA PRO A 45 -13.71 1.47 10.81
C PRO A 45 -13.38 1.70 9.34
N ILE A 46 -14.31 1.35 8.46
CA ILE A 46 -14.14 1.42 7.00
C ILE A 46 -13.91 2.87 6.56
N GLY A 47 -12.86 3.10 5.77
CA GLY A 47 -12.57 4.42 5.19
C GLY A 47 -12.05 5.47 6.16
N SER A 48 -11.68 5.08 7.39
CA SER A 48 -11.15 5.97 8.43
C SER A 48 -9.66 6.33 8.27
N GLY A 49 -8.99 5.80 7.25
CA GLY A 49 -7.57 6.02 7.01
C GLY A 49 -6.63 5.14 7.84
N VAL A 50 -7.13 4.08 8.47
CA VAL A 50 -6.33 3.06 9.19
C VAL A 50 -6.26 1.73 8.44
N SER A 51 -6.20 1.81 7.11
CA SER A 51 -5.82 0.69 6.24
C SER A 51 -6.75 -0.53 6.29
N SER A 52 -8.07 -0.30 6.32
CA SER A 52 -9.09 -1.37 6.31
C SER A 52 -9.03 -2.25 5.05
N SER A 53 -8.59 -1.72 3.91
CA SER A 53 -8.39 -2.51 2.67
C SER A 53 -7.25 -3.50 2.82
N ALA A 54 -6.06 -3.03 3.24
CA ALA A 54 -4.91 -3.88 3.49
C ALA A 54 -5.21 -4.96 4.54
N ALA A 55 -5.95 -4.64 5.61
CA ALA A 55 -6.37 -5.63 6.59
C ALA A 55 -7.26 -6.74 5.98
N LEU A 56 -8.19 -6.37 5.11
CA LEU A 56 -9.04 -7.32 4.39
C LEU A 56 -8.22 -8.20 3.43
N GLU A 57 -7.38 -7.60 2.59
CA GLU A 57 -6.53 -8.32 1.64
C GLU A 57 -5.57 -9.28 2.33
N CYS A 58 -4.80 -8.80 3.30
CA CYS A 58 -3.79 -9.57 3.99
C CYS A 58 -4.41 -10.65 4.88
N GLY A 59 -5.50 -10.34 5.60
CA GLY A 59 -6.22 -11.34 6.40
C GLY A 59 -6.78 -12.46 5.54
N PHE A 60 -7.35 -12.11 4.39
CA PHE A 60 -7.83 -13.08 3.41
C PHE A 60 -6.69 -13.93 2.83
N ALA A 61 -5.59 -13.30 2.41
CA ALA A 61 -4.42 -13.99 1.87
C ALA A 61 -3.80 -14.98 2.88
N LYS A 62 -3.67 -14.59 4.16
CA LYS A 62 -3.22 -15.51 5.22
C LYS A 62 -4.23 -16.64 5.43
N GLY A 63 -5.53 -16.35 5.39
CA GLY A 63 -6.58 -17.37 5.44
C GLY A 63 -6.47 -18.39 4.30
N LEU A 64 -6.26 -17.94 3.06
CA LEU A 64 -6.06 -18.82 1.90
C LEU A 64 -4.80 -19.68 2.04
N LYS A 65 -3.69 -19.07 2.48
CA LYS A 65 -2.43 -19.77 2.74
C LYS A 65 -2.63 -20.93 3.72
N GLU A 66 -3.32 -20.70 4.83
CA GLU A 66 -3.61 -21.73 5.83
C GLU A 66 -4.61 -22.78 5.31
N LEU A 67 -5.72 -22.34 4.70
CA LEU A 67 -6.79 -23.20 4.21
C LEU A 67 -6.29 -24.22 3.17
N PHE A 68 -5.43 -23.77 2.26
CA PHE A 68 -4.90 -24.59 1.16
C PHE A 68 -3.46 -25.09 1.41
N ASN A 69 -2.92 -24.89 2.62
CA ASN A 69 -1.57 -25.29 3.00
C ASN A 69 -0.49 -24.84 1.98
N LEU A 70 -0.56 -23.58 1.56
CA LEU A 70 0.29 -23.02 0.52
C LEU A 70 1.66 -22.61 1.08
N LYS A 71 2.72 -22.91 0.33
CA LYS A 71 4.09 -22.51 0.68
C LYS A 71 4.39 -21.09 0.17
N ILE A 72 3.64 -20.11 0.66
CA ILE A 72 3.79 -18.69 0.31
C ILE A 72 4.32 -17.94 1.53
N SER A 73 5.38 -17.16 1.35
CA SER A 73 5.96 -16.32 2.40
C SER A 73 5.07 -15.10 2.71
N ASP A 74 5.28 -14.52 3.88
CA ASP A 74 4.57 -13.30 4.31
C ASP A 74 4.99 -12.08 3.45
N GLU A 75 6.20 -12.09 2.90
CA GLU A 75 6.67 -11.11 1.91
C GLU A 75 5.92 -11.24 0.58
N GLU A 76 5.75 -12.46 0.08
CA GLU A 76 4.94 -12.71 -1.13
C GLU A 76 3.49 -12.30 -0.92
N ILE A 77 2.89 -12.60 0.24
CA ILE A 77 1.54 -12.13 0.59
C ILE A 77 1.45 -10.61 0.54
N THR A 78 2.43 -9.91 1.12
CA THR A 78 2.47 -8.44 1.13
C THR A 78 2.45 -7.88 -0.30
N LEU A 79 3.28 -8.44 -1.20
CA LEU A 79 3.35 -8.02 -2.59
C LEU A 79 2.09 -8.39 -3.39
N ILE A 80 1.50 -9.54 -3.12
CA ILE A 80 0.23 -9.96 -3.74
C ILE A 80 -0.89 -8.99 -3.40
N CYS A 81 -1.04 -8.65 -2.12
CA CYS A 81 -2.08 -7.72 -1.66
C CYS A 81 -1.87 -6.33 -2.28
N GLN A 82 -0.64 -5.82 -2.29
CA GLN A 82 -0.34 -4.56 -2.96
C GLN A 82 -0.72 -4.58 -4.46
N LYS A 83 -0.39 -5.68 -5.17
CA LYS A 83 -0.75 -5.83 -6.58
C LYS A 83 -2.27 -5.92 -6.79
N ALA A 84 -3.00 -6.56 -5.87
CA ALA A 84 -4.46 -6.58 -5.88
C ALA A 84 -5.02 -5.16 -5.79
N GLU A 85 -4.56 -4.36 -4.82
CA GLU A 85 -4.99 -2.97 -4.66
C GLU A 85 -4.68 -2.13 -5.92
N HIS A 86 -3.52 -2.34 -6.54
CA HIS A 86 -3.11 -1.59 -7.73
C HIS A 86 -3.93 -1.93 -8.98
N ASN A 87 -4.23 -3.20 -9.20
CA ASN A 87 -4.69 -3.70 -10.50
C ASN A 87 -6.18 -4.08 -10.51
N PHE A 88 -6.77 -4.35 -9.35
CA PHE A 88 -8.20 -4.67 -9.24
C PHE A 88 -9.00 -3.51 -8.66
N VAL A 89 -8.41 -2.71 -7.78
CA VAL A 89 -9.07 -1.57 -7.12
C VAL A 89 -8.66 -0.25 -7.77
N GLY A 90 -7.41 -0.15 -8.21
CA GLY A 90 -6.88 1.00 -8.95
C GLY A 90 -6.13 2.01 -8.10
N THR A 91 -5.96 1.78 -6.80
CA THR A 91 -5.18 2.65 -5.91
C THR A 91 -3.71 2.31 -6.03
N LYS A 92 -2.88 3.26 -6.49
CA LYS A 92 -1.42 3.07 -6.66
C LYS A 92 -0.67 3.30 -5.36
N CYS A 93 -1.06 2.59 -4.30
CA CYS A 93 -0.53 2.72 -2.94
C CYS A 93 0.95 2.29 -2.83
N GLY A 94 1.60 2.70 -1.73
CA GLY A 94 2.89 2.15 -1.31
C GLY A 94 2.75 0.73 -0.74
N ILE A 95 3.82 0.21 -0.12
CA ILE A 95 3.84 -1.13 0.50
C ILE A 95 3.49 -1.10 2.00
N MET A 96 3.52 0.09 2.60
CA MET A 96 3.50 0.28 4.04
C MET A 96 2.31 -0.38 4.74
N ASP A 97 1.10 -0.23 4.19
CA ASP A 97 -0.13 -0.72 4.83
C ASP A 97 -0.14 -2.25 4.90
N GLN A 98 0.05 -2.92 3.76
CA GLN A 98 0.16 -4.38 3.68
C GLN A 98 1.32 -4.89 4.55
N TYR A 99 2.47 -4.22 4.51
CA TYR A 99 3.65 -4.63 5.28
C TYR A 99 3.41 -4.53 6.79
N ALA A 100 2.77 -3.46 7.26
CA ALA A 100 2.46 -3.24 8.67
C ALA A 100 1.42 -4.25 9.18
N VAL A 101 0.40 -4.58 8.38
CA VAL A 101 -0.60 -5.59 8.74
C VAL A 101 0.05 -6.97 8.90
N ILE A 102 0.98 -7.33 8.03
CA ILE A 102 1.62 -8.65 8.04
C ILE A 102 2.69 -8.78 9.13
N ASN A 103 3.52 -7.74 9.31
CA ASN A 103 4.73 -7.78 10.13
C ASN A 103 4.59 -7.05 11.49
N GLY A 104 3.40 -6.53 11.80
CA GLY A 104 3.12 -5.87 13.06
C GLY A 104 3.38 -6.78 14.26
N LYS A 105 3.94 -6.22 15.33
CA LYS A 105 4.17 -6.92 16.60
C LYS A 105 3.60 -6.11 17.76
N ALA A 106 2.95 -6.79 18.69
CA ALA A 106 2.42 -6.16 19.90
C ALA A 106 3.50 -5.35 20.63
N ASN A 107 3.16 -4.14 21.07
CA ASN A 107 4.04 -3.21 21.79
C ASN A 107 5.32 -2.80 21.02
N HIS A 108 5.29 -2.77 19.69
CA HIS A 108 6.40 -2.28 18.87
C HIS A 108 5.90 -1.31 17.79
N PHE A 109 6.71 -0.29 17.51
CA PHE A 109 6.68 0.43 16.24
C PHE A 109 7.45 -0.35 15.19
N LEU A 110 7.04 -0.21 13.93
CA LEU A 110 7.71 -0.80 12.78
C LEU A 110 8.38 0.30 11.97
N LEU A 111 9.71 0.32 11.95
CA LEU A 111 10.48 1.17 11.05
C LEU A 111 10.76 0.40 9.78
N LEU A 112 10.21 0.86 8.66
CA LEU A 112 10.34 0.24 7.35
C LEU A 112 11.07 1.16 6.38
N ASP A 113 12.16 0.67 5.81
CA ASP A 113 12.76 1.25 4.61
C ASP A 113 12.00 0.73 3.39
N CYS A 114 11.17 1.57 2.78
CA CYS A 114 10.37 1.20 1.61
C CYS A 114 11.20 1.00 0.33
N GLN A 115 12.47 1.43 0.28
CA GLN A 115 13.35 1.25 -0.86
C GLN A 115 13.94 -0.17 -0.86
N THR A 116 14.39 -0.63 0.30
CA THR A 116 15.06 -1.94 0.46
C THR A 116 14.15 -3.01 1.06
N ILE A 117 12.97 -2.63 1.56
CA ILE A 117 12.01 -3.46 2.31
C ILE A 117 12.62 -3.99 3.63
N LYS A 118 13.80 -3.50 4.04
CA LYS A 118 14.37 -3.80 5.35
C LYS A 118 13.55 -3.14 6.43
N SER A 119 13.27 -3.89 7.49
CA SER A 119 12.51 -3.38 8.62
C SER A 119 13.18 -3.69 9.96
N SER A 120 12.83 -2.89 10.96
CA SER A 120 13.21 -3.12 12.35
C SER A 120 12.03 -2.83 13.25
N LEU A 121 11.89 -3.64 14.29
CA LEU A 121 10.91 -3.45 15.34
C LEU A 121 11.54 -2.64 16.46
N ILE A 122 10.89 -1.54 16.83
CA ILE A 122 11.31 -0.64 17.89
C ILE A 122 10.31 -0.77 19.02
N GLN A 123 10.75 -1.11 20.23
CA GLN A 123 9.85 -1.23 21.38
C GLN A 123 9.07 0.07 21.59
N ALA A 124 7.74 -0.03 21.71
CA ALA A 124 6.86 1.10 21.94
C ALA A 124 6.84 1.47 23.44
N ASN A 125 7.92 2.09 23.91
CA ASN A 125 8.03 2.59 25.28
C ASN A 125 7.25 3.90 25.44
N LEU A 126 5.95 3.78 25.70
CA LEU A 126 5.02 4.90 25.82
C LEU A 126 4.72 5.26 27.28
N ASP A 127 5.63 4.97 28.22
CA ASP A 127 5.41 5.27 29.63
C ASP A 127 5.13 6.77 29.85
N GLY A 128 3.97 7.08 30.44
CA GLY A 128 3.51 8.46 30.63
C GLY A 128 2.88 9.12 29.39
N TYR A 129 2.74 8.39 28.27
CA TYR A 129 2.15 8.85 27.02
C TYR A 129 1.04 7.91 26.51
N GLN A 130 0.15 8.43 25.69
CA GLN A 130 -0.89 7.65 25.02
C GLN A 130 -0.98 8.05 23.54
N LEU A 131 -1.20 7.05 22.69
CA LEU A 131 -1.54 7.28 21.29
C LEU A 131 -3.06 7.40 21.17
N ILE A 132 -3.52 8.57 20.73
CA ILE A 132 -4.94 8.85 20.52
C ILE A 132 -5.19 8.92 19.01
N LEU A 133 -6.06 8.04 18.52
CA LEU A 133 -6.55 8.08 17.15
C LEU A 133 -7.84 8.93 17.10
N LEU A 134 -7.78 10.07 16.41
CA LEU A 134 -8.92 10.97 16.22
C LEU A 134 -9.47 10.81 14.80
N ASN A 135 -10.65 10.20 14.67
CA ASN A 135 -11.34 10.06 13.39
C ASN A 135 -12.18 11.31 13.10
N THR A 136 -11.94 11.96 11.96
CA THR A 136 -12.69 13.14 11.53
C THR A 136 -14.12 12.83 11.12
N ASN A 137 -14.46 11.55 10.92
CA ASN A 137 -15.76 11.06 10.42
C ASN A 137 -16.15 11.60 9.04
N VAL A 138 -15.17 12.07 8.26
CA VAL A 138 -15.38 12.51 6.87
C VAL A 138 -14.85 11.44 5.92
N SER A 139 -15.75 10.80 5.16
CA SER A 139 -15.40 9.86 4.10
C SER A 139 -15.38 10.56 2.74
N HIS A 140 -14.19 10.68 2.13
CA HIS A 140 -14.07 11.17 0.75
C HIS A 140 -13.93 9.99 -0.21
N ASN A 141 -14.99 9.71 -1.00
CA ASN A 141 -14.97 8.74 -2.11
C ASN A 141 -13.97 9.08 -3.25
N LEU A 142 -13.34 10.27 -3.20
CA LEU A 142 -12.34 10.77 -4.16
C LEU A 142 -10.89 10.45 -3.75
N SER A 143 -10.70 9.68 -2.67
CA SER A 143 -9.36 9.42 -2.10
C SER A 143 -8.42 8.76 -3.10
N THR A 144 -8.90 7.81 -3.91
CA THR A 144 -8.09 7.12 -4.92
C THR A 144 -7.58 8.04 -6.03
N SER A 145 -8.42 8.97 -6.53
CA SER A 145 -8.00 9.86 -7.63
C SER A 145 -6.96 10.88 -7.18
N GLU A 146 -7.15 11.49 -6.01
CA GLU A 146 -6.17 12.45 -5.47
C GLU A 146 -4.90 11.77 -4.98
N TYR A 147 -4.98 10.54 -4.46
CA TYR A 147 -3.81 9.74 -4.13
C TYR A 147 -2.99 9.45 -5.39
N ASN A 148 -3.63 8.91 -6.43
CA ASN A 148 -2.96 8.57 -7.68
C ASN A 148 -2.35 9.81 -8.36
N LYS A 149 -3.06 10.94 -8.32
CA LYS A 149 -2.56 12.22 -8.80
C LYS A 149 -1.28 12.63 -8.08
N ARG A 150 -1.21 12.50 -6.75
CA ARG A 150 0.02 12.79 -5.98
C ARG A 150 1.16 11.86 -6.38
N THR A 151 0.90 10.58 -6.56
CA THR A 151 1.90 9.62 -7.04
C THR A 151 2.43 10.04 -8.42
N GLN A 152 1.54 10.46 -9.32
CA GLN A 152 1.92 10.96 -10.65
C GLN A 152 2.71 12.27 -10.59
N GLU A 153 2.29 13.23 -9.76
CA GLU A 153 3.00 14.50 -9.54
C GLU A 153 4.44 14.25 -9.04
N CYS A 154 4.63 13.31 -8.10
CA CYS A 154 5.96 12.92 -7.63
C CYS A 154 6.81 12.27 -8.72
N LYS A 155 6.23 11.34 -9.50
CA LYS A 155 6.94 10.68 -10.62
C LYS A 155 7.37 11.68 -11.68
N SER A 156 6.46 12.56 -12.10
CA SER A 156 6.77 13.59 -13.10
C SER A 156 7.84 14.57 -12.61
N ALA A 157 7.82 14.93 -11.33
CA ALA A 157 8.88 15.75 -10.74
C ALA A 157 10.26 15.07 -10.84
N LEU A 158 10.34 13.78 -10.49
CA LEU A 158 11.57 13.01 -10.59
C LEU A 158 12.03 12.87 -12.04
N GLU A 159 11.14 12.55 -12.97
CA GLU A 159 11.45 12.42 -14.40
C GLU A 159 12.07 13.70 -14.97
N LYS A 160 11.51 14.87 -14.64
CA LYS A 160 12.03 16.17 -15.10
C LYS A 160 13.40 16.51 -14.50
N ILE A 161 13.61 16.18 -13.22
CA ILE A 161 14.91 16.38 -12.56
C ILE A 161 15.96 15.45 -13.18
N ASN A 162 15.58 14.20 -13.47
CA ASN A 162 16.48 13.19 -14.03
C ASN A 162 16.96 13.48 -15.46
N ILE A 163 16.35 14.44 -16.16
CA ILE A 163 16.89 14.94 -17.45
C ILE A 163 18.30 15.50 -17.27
N ALA A 164 18.58 16.19 -16.16
CA ALA A 164 19.92 16.72 -15.86
C ALA A 164 20.66 15.91 -14.79
N TYR A 165 19.93 15.19 -13.93
CA TYR A 165 20.48 14.41 -12.81
C TYR A 165 20.01 12.94 -12.84
N PRO A 166 20.45 12.14 -13.83
CA PRO A 166 19.96 10.78 -14.04
C PRO A 166 20.33 9.79 -12.92
N GLU A 167 21.19 10.18 -11.98
CA GLU A 167 21.64 9.34 -10.86
C GLU A 167 20.56 9.07 -9.81
N TYR A 168 19.53 9.92 -9.70
CA TYR A 168 18.51 9.78 -8.66
C TYR A 168 17.45 8.76 -9.05
N LYS A 169 17.43 7.64 -8.32
CA LYS A 169 16.43 6.59 -8.53
C LYS A 169 15.10 6.91 -7.86
N PHE A 170 15.11 7.62 -6.73
CA PHE A 170 13.91 8.00 -5.99
C PHE A 170 13.89 9.48 -5.65
N LEU A 171 12.69 10.05 -5.54
CA LEU A 171 12.53 11.48 -5.25
C LEU A 171 13.07 11.89 -3.88
N CYS A 172 13.10 10.96 -2.90
CA CYS A 172 13.70 11.19 -1.59
C CYS A 172 15.24 11.22 -1.61
N ASP A 173 15.87 10.75 -2.69
CA ASP A 173 17.32 10.82 -2.88
C ASP A 173 17.77 12.19 -3.38
N VAL A 174 16.86 12.93 -4.03
CA VAL A 174 17.15 14.24 -4.61
C VAL A 174 17.33 15.29 -3.51
N PRO A 175 18.50 15.96 -3.41
CA PRO A 175 18.73 17.01 -2.42
C PRO A 175 17.77 18.20 -2.58
N ALA A 176 17.35 18.82 -1.47
CA ALA A 176 16.48 20.00 -1.49
C ALA A 176 17.02 21.13 -2.37
N GLU A 177 18.33 21.35 -2.41
CA GLU A 177 18.92 22.41 -3.24
C GLU A 177 18.74 22.14 -4.74
N VAL A 178 18.83 20.87 -5.16
CA VAL A 178 18.52 20.48 -6.55
C VAL A 178 17.04 20.74 -6.83
N ILE A 179 16.14 20.32 -5.94
CA ILE A 179 14.69 20.55 -6.11
C ILE A 179 14.37 22.06 -6.23
N LYS A 180 15.00 22.91 -5.41
CA LYS A 180 14.81 24.38 -5.43
C LYS A 180 15.21 25.00 -6.77
N ASN A 181 16.26 24.49 -7.42
CA ASN A 181 16.67 24.97 -8.75
C ASN A 181 15.64 24.70 -9.85
N TYR A 182 14.75 23.72 -9.63
CA TYR A 182 13.69 23.34 -10.55
C TYR A 182 12.36 24.06 -10.31
N LYS A 183 12.31 25.07 -9.42
CA LYS A 183 11.07 25.79 -9.06
C LYS A 183 10.29 26.33 -10.26
N ASN A 184 10.99 26.78 -11.31
CA ASN A 184 10.38 27.35 -12.52
C ASN A 184 10.14 26.31 -13.64
N GLN A 185 10.64 25.08 -13.47
CA GLN A 185 10.56 24.01 -14.48
C GLN A 185 9.52 22.94 -14.09
N LEU A 186 9.19 22.86 -12.80
CA LEU A 186 8.11 22.02 -12.27
C LEU A 186 6.80 22.78 -12.19
N LEU A 187 5.69 22.05 -12.30
CA LEU A 187 4.38 22.58 -11.95
C LEU A 187 4.33 22.88 -10.44
N VAL A 188 3.47 23.82 -10.05
CA VAL A 188 3.33 24.27 -8.65
C VAL A 188 3.13 23.11 -7.68
N ASN A 189 2.30 22.12 -8.06
CA ASN A 189 2.07 20.94 -7.22
C ASN A 189 3.26 19.99 -7.20
N GLU A 190 3.86 19.68 -8.35
CA GLU A 190 5.06 18.84 -8.46
C GLU A 190 6.18 19.35 -7.55
N TYR A 191 6.47 20.65 -7.61
CA TYR A 191 7.47 21.30 -6.76
C TYR A 191 7.14 21.15 -5.26
N LYS A 192 5.87 21.40 -4.88
CA LYS A 192 5.41 21.23 -3.49
C LYS A 192 5.51 19.78 -3.03
N ARG A 193 5.21 18.79 -3.89
CA ARG A 193 5.30 17.37 -3.56
C ARG A 193 6.74 16.92 -3.40
N ALA A 194 7.63 17.31 -4.32
CA ALA A 194 9.05 17.00 -4.25
C ALA A 194 9.70 17.51 -2.95
N LEU A 195 9.46 18.79 -2.61
CA LEU A 195 9.95 19.35 -1.35
C LEU A 195 9.38 18.63 -0.11
N TYR A 196 8.11 18.22 -0.15
CA TYR A 196 7.49 17.51 0.96
C TYR A 196 8.13 16.13 1.17
N VAL A 197 8.37 15.38 0.09
CA VAL A 197 8.98 14.04 0.13
C VAL A 197 10.42 14.10 0.66
N PHE A 198 11.21 15.11 0.26
CA PHE A 198 12.58 15.27 0.77
C PHE A 198 12.66 15.55 2.28
N ARG A 199 11.74 16.35 2.83
CA ARG A 199 11.81 16.86 4.22
C ARG A 199 11.72 15.78 5.31
N ARG A 200 11.50 14.52 4.97
CA ARG A 200 11.29 13.40 5.91
C ARG A 200 12.42 12.36 5.84
N LYS A 201 13.67 12.80 5.99
CA LYS A 201 14.80 11.91 6.36
C LYS A 201 15.00 11.93 7.86
#